data_AF-A0A352FIB7-F1
#
_entry.id   AF-A0A352FIB7-F1
#
_cell.length_a   1.000
_cell.length_b   1.000
_cell.length_c   1.000
_cell.angle_alpha   90.00
_cell.angle_beta   90.00
_cell.angle_gamma   90.00
#
_symmetry.space_group_name_H-M   'P 1'
#
loop_
_entity.id
_entity.type
_entity.pdbx_description
1 polymer ?
#
loop_
_entity_poly.entity_id
_entity_poly.type
_entity_poly.pdbx_seq_one_letter_code
_entity_poly.pdbx_strand_id
1 'polypeptide(L)'
;FETMYAAPGVGLAAVQVGVPKRLFVMDCSGGKDPAQRIVMINPEVIAQEGKQDGDEGCLSFPGIFFGVERNLRAVVRAHDINGKEFEIDGTELTARCMLHETDHCDG
;
A
#
# COMPACT_ATOMS: atom_id res chain seq x y z
N PHE A 1 3.05 -9.47 6.66
CA PHE A 1 3.78 -8.61 7.62
C PHE A 1 5.21 -9.06 7.82
N GLU A 2 5.51 -10.28 8.27
CA GLU A 2 6.91 -10.72 8.49
C GLU A 2 7.81 -10.48 7.26
N THR A 3 7.38 -10.92 6.07
CA THR A 3 8.10 -10.66 4.81
C THR A 3 8.27 -9.18 4.49
N MET A 4 7.24 -8.36 4.75
CA MET A 4 7.26 -6.91 4.53
C MET A 4 8.29 -6.23 5.46
N TYR A 5 8.38 -6.66 6.72
CA TYR A 5 9.35 -6.10 7.66
C TYR A 5 10.78 -6.61 7.45
N ALA A 6 10.93 -7.84 6.95
CA ALA A 6 12.24 -8.42 6.63
C ALA A 6 12.96 -7.66 5.50
N ALA A 7 12.20 -7.00 4.62
CA ALA A 7 12.74 -6.18 3.56
C ALA A 7 12.17 -4.76 3.75
N PRO A 8 12.86 -3.87 4.48
CA PRO A 8 12.35 -2.71 5.25
C PRO A 8 11.37 -1.79 4.50
N GLY A 9 10.16 -2.28 4.25
CA GLY A 9 9.13 -1.68 3.43
C GLY A 9 7.89 -1.36 4.26
N VAL A 10 7.05 -0.48 3.71
CA VAL A 10 5.81 -0.03 4.35
C VAL A 10 4.56 -0.63 3.71
N GLY A 11 4.72 -1.39 2.62
CA GLY A 11 3.67 -2.08 1.89
C GLY A 11 4.18 -3.39 1.28
N LEU A 12 3.28 -4.35 1.11
CA LEU A 12 3.54 -5.60 0.39
C LEU A 12 2.23 -6.21 -0.13
N ALA A 13 2.09 -6.28 -1.45
CA ALA A 13 1.01 -6.96 -2.15
C ALA A 13 1.25 -8.48 -2.23
N ALA A 14 0.16 -9.25 -2.16
CA ALA A 14 0.18 -10.70 -2.18
C ALA A 14 0.85 -11.27 -3.46
N VAL A 15 0.67 -10.59 -4.59
CA VAL A 15 1.29 -10.99 -5.87
C VAL A 15 2.82 -10.97 -5.82
N GLN A 16 3.42 -10.10 -5.01
CA GLN A 16 4.88 -10.00 -4.87
C GLN A 16 5.50 -11.21 -4.16
N VAL A 17 4.68 -11.99 -3.45
CA VAL A 17 5.07 -13.26 -2.83
C VAL A 17 4.43 -14.47 -3.54
N GLY A 18 4.01 -14.30 -4.80
CA GLY A 18 3.48 -15.37 -5.63
C GLY A 18 2.05 -15.82 -5.29
N VAL A 19 1.30 -15.01 -4.54
CA VAL A 19 -0.09 -15.29 -4.18
C VAL A 19 -1.02 -14.42 -5.04
N PRO A 20 -1.72 -14.98 -6.04
CA PRO A 20 -2.53 -14.21 -6.99
C PRO A 20 -3.89 -13.82 -6.38
N LYS A 21 -3.86 -12.95 -5.36
CA LYS A 21 -5.05 -12.39 -4.70
C LYS A 21 -4.94 -10.85 -4.71
N ARG A 22 -6.06 -10.15 -4.93
CA ARG A 22 -6.15 -8.69 -4.72
C ARG A 22 -6.14 -8.40 -3.22
N LEU A 23 -4.95 -8.38 -2.65
CA LEU A 23 -4.71 -8.22 -1.23
C LEU A 23 -3.34 -7.61 -1.03
N PHE A 24 -3.25 -6.63 -0.15
CA PHE A 24 -1.96 -6.16 0.36
C PHE A 24 -2.02 -5.88 1.85
N VAL A 25 -0.85 -5.79 2.46
CA VAL A 25 -0.67 -5.30 3.82
C VAL A 25 0.18 -4.05 3.79
N MET A 26 -0.09 -3.11 4.70
CA MET A 26 0.71 -1.90 4.85
C MET A 26 0.89 -1.50 6.31
N ASP A 27 1.96 -0.78 6.57
CA ASP A 27 2.29 -0.14 7.85
C ASP A 27 3.24 1.04 7.61
N CYS A 28 2.67 2.23 7.42
CA CYS A 28 3.43 3.46 7.19
C CYS A 28 4.19 3.96 8.44
N SER A 29 3.96 3.37 9.62
CA SER A 29 4.79 3.66 10.80
C SER A 29 6.17 2.99 10.72
N GLY A 30 6.36 2.06 9.79
CA GLY A 30 7.58 1.26 9.66
C GLY A 30 7.78 0.30 10.83
N GLY A 31 6.69 -0.29 11.35
CA GLY A 31 6.73 -1.21 12.48
C GLY A 31 6.84 -0.53 13.85
N LYS A 32 6.79 0.81 13.92
CA LYS A 32 6.87 1.57 15.17
C LYS A 32 5.54 1.59 15.93
N ASP A 33 4.43 1.53 15.20
CA ASP A 33 3.08 1.56 15.75
C ASP A 33 2.23 0.42 15.13
N PRO A 34 2.04 -0.69 15.86
CA PRO A 34 1.22 -1.81 15.41
C PRO A 34 -0.24 -1.43 15.10
N ALA A 35 -0.76 -0.32 15.66
CA ALA A 35 -2.11 0.13 15.39
C ALA A 35 -2.28 0.69 13.96
N GLN A 36 -1.19 0.99 13.27
CA GLN A 36 -1.18 1.45 11.87
C GLN A 36 -1.06 0.31 10.86
N ARG A 37 -1.01 -0.94 11.32
CA ARG A 37 -1.07 -2.10 10.44
C ARG A 37 -2.46 -2.19 9.81
N ILE A 38 -2.49 -2.17 8.49
CA ILE A 38 -3.71 -2.29 7.72
C ILE A 38 -3.59 -3.50 6.79
N VAL A 39 -4.68 -4.24 6.67
CA VAL A 39 -4.87 -5.29 5.67
C VAL A 39 -5.98 -4.81 4.75
N MET A 40 -5.71 -4.73 3.44
CA MET A 40 -6.69 -4.33 2.44
C MET A 40 -6.98 -5.51 1.50
N ILE A 41 -8.18 -6.08 1.61
CA ILE A 41 -8.68 -7.10 0.68
C ILE A 41 -9.60 -6.43 -0.34
N ASN A 42 -9.42 -6.76 -1.62
CA ASN A 42 -10.14 -6.17 -2.75
C ASN A 42 -10.12 -4.62 -2.72
N PRO A 43 -8.92 -3.98 -2.68
CA PRO A 43 -8.82 -2.53 -2.67
C PRO A 43 -9.36 -1.92 -3.97
N GLU A 44 -10.08 -0.80 -3.82
CA GLU A 44 -10.61 0.03 -4.90
C GLU A 44 -10.31 1.50 -4.57
N VAL A 45 -9.64 2.22 -5.48
CA VAL A 45 -9.42 3.66 -5.36
C VAL A 45 -10.72 4.39 -5.73
N ILE A 46 -11.30 5.13 -4.79
CA ILE A 46 -12.60 5.80 -4.99
C ILE A 46 -12.47 7.33 -5.09
N ALA A 47 -11.37 7.90 -4.63
CA ALA A 47 -11.05 9.31 -4.81
C ALA A 47 -9.54 9.55 -4.77
N GLN A 48 -9.07 10.54 -5.53
CA GLN A 48 -7.67 10.98 -5.58
C GLN A 48 -7.61 12.49 -5.78
N GLU A 49 -6.71 13.16 -5.06
CA GLU A 49 -6.53 14.61 -5.20
C GLU A 49 -5.10 15.08 -4.96
N GLY A 50 -4.77 16.24 -5.52
CA GLY A 50 -3.45 16.85 -5.41
C GLY A 50 -2.36 16.05 -6.13
N LYS A 51 -1.11 16.46 -5.92
CA LYS A 51 0.10 15.87 -6.50
C LYS A 51 1.24 15.93 -5.49
N GLN A 52 2.11 14.93 -5.53
CA GLN A 52 3.35 14.84 -4.78
C GLN A 52 4.41 14.10 -5.60
N ASP A 53 5.62 14.62 -5.61
CA ASP A 53 6.81 13.89 -6.07
C ASP A 53 7.45 13.15 -4.91
N GLY A 54 8.07 12.01 -5.17
CA GLY A 54 8.75 11.23 -4.15
C GLY A 54 9.32 9.94 -4.71
N ASP A 55 10.33 9.43 -4.04
CA ASP A 55 10.96 8.18 -4.43
C ASP A 55 10.11 6.98 -3.98
N GLU A 56 9.89 6.04 -4.89
CA GLU A 56 9.32 4.74 -4.60
C GLU A 56 10.39 3.67 -4.76
N GLY A 57 10.46 2.77 -3.78
CA GLY A 57 11.15 1.48 -3.89
C GLY A 57 10.11 0.37 -3.90
N CYS A 58 10.45 -0.77 -4.51
CA CYS A 58 9.55 -1.91 -4.58
C CYS A 58 10.30 -3.18 -4.15
N LEU A 59 9.65 -4.03 -3.36
CA LEU A 59 10.22 -5.30 -2.92
C LEU A 59 10.46 -6.29 -4.07
N SER A 60 9.76 -6.11 -5.19
CA SER A 60 10.01 -6.84 -6.43
C SER A 60 11.30 -6.40 -7.15
N PHE A 61 11.85 -5.22 -6.81
CA PHE A 61 13.06 -4.65 -7.41
C PHE A 61 14.03 -4.12 -6.34
N PRO A 62 14.69 -5.00 -5.58
CA PRO A 62 15.52 -4.60 -4.43
C PRO A 62 16.64 -3.62 -4.81
N GLY A 63 16.76 -2.54 -4.04
CA GLY A 63 17.83 -1.54 -4.19
C GLY A 63 17.61 -0.51 -5.30
N ILE A 64 16.46 -0.56 -5.98
CA ILE A 64 16.11 0.39 -7.03
C ILE A 64 15.04 1.36 -6.51
N PHE A 65 15.32 2.65 -6.67
CA PHE A 65 14.41 3.73 -6.32
C PHE A 65 14.20 4.62 -7.53
N PHE A 66 12.95 5.02 -7.77
CA PHE A 66 12.60 5.93 -8.85
C PHE A 66 11.68 7.03 -8.34
N GLY A 67 11.86 8.25 -8.84
CA GLY A 67 10.94 9.35 -8.60
C GLY A 67 9.62 9.10 -9.32
N VAL A 68 8.52 9.05 -8.58
CA VAL A 68 7.16 8.81 -9.08
C VAL A 68 6.23 9.93 -8.62
N GLU A 69 5.52 10.56 -9.55
CA GLU A 69 4.42 11.49 -9.23
C GLU A 69 3.20 10.68 -8.77
N ARG A 70 2.66 11.00 -7.60
CA ARG A 70 1.43 10.41 -7.05
C ARG A 70 0.46 11.49 -6.60
N ASN A 71 -0.80 11.14 -6.40
CA ASN A 71 -1.74 12.04 -5.73
C ASN A 71 -1.35 12.23 -4.27
N LEU A 72 -1.52 13.45 -3.75
CA LEU A 72 -1.19 13.80 -2.36
C LEU A 72 -2.13 13.12 -1.36
N ARG A 73 -3.37 12.89 -1.77
CA ARG A 73 -4.39 12.19 -0.99
C ARG A 73 -5.10 11.16 -1.87
N ALA A 74 -5.44 10.03 -1.27
CA ALA A 74 -6.26 9.00 -1.88
C ALA A 74 -7.24 8.43 -0.85
N VAL A 75 -8.45 8.12 -1.30
CA VAL A 75 -9.42 7.35 -0.53
C VAL A 75 -9.54 5.97 -1.18
N VAL A 76 -9.29 4.92 -0.40
CA VAL A 76 -9.36 3.53 -0.85
C VAL A 76 -10.39 2.79 -0.03
N ARG A 77 -11.32 2.13 -0.72
CA ARG A 77 -12.28 1.19 -0.16
C ARG A 77 -11.68 -0.22 -0.18
N ALA A 78 -11.86 -0.98 0.89
CA ALA A 78 -11.40 -2.36 0.99
C ALA A 78 -12.24 -3.15 1.99
N HIS A 79 -11.97 -4.45 2.08
CA HIS A 79 -12.51 -5.34 3.10
C HIS A 79 -11.43 -5.71 4.11
N ASP A 80 -11.81 -5.85 5.38
CA ASP A 80 -10.93 -6.34 6.44
C ASP A 80 -10.85 -7.88 6.44
N ILE A 81 -10.06 -8.45 7.35
CA ILE A 81 -9.91 -9.91 7.49
C ILE A 81 -11.21 -10.64 7.86
N ASN A 82 -12.24 -9.93 8.32
CA ASN A 82 -13.56 -10.46 8.65
C ASN A 82 -14.56 -10.26 7.50
N GLY A 83 -14.13 -9.66 6.38
CA GLY A 83 -14.99 -9.33 5.25
C GLY A 83 -15.85 -8.09 5.46
N LYS A 84 -15.55 -7.25 6.46
CA LYS A 84 -16.25 -5.99 6.67
C LYS A 84 -15.63 -4.91 5.77
N GLU A 85 -16.47 -4.21 5.02
CA GLU A 85 -16.05 -3.06 4.20
C GLU A 85 -15.64 -1.88 5.09
N PHE A 86 -14.58 -1.20 4.67
CA PHE A 86 -14.12 0.06 5.26
C PHE A 86 -13.47 0.94 4.18
N GLU A 87 -13.30 2.22 4.50
CA GLU A 87 -12.61 3.19 3.67
C GLU A 87 -11.46 3.81 4.48
N ILE A 88 -10.32 4.04 3.83
CA ILE A 88 -9.21 4.80 4.39
C ILE A 88 -8.97 6.03 3.54
N ASP A 89 -9.02 7.17 4.21
CA ASP A 89 -8.61 8.47 3.68
C ASP A 89 -7.18 8.75 4.15
N GLY A 90 -6.23 8.62 3.23
CA GLY A 90 -4.81 8.77 3.49
C GLY A 90 -4.21 9.93 2.72
N THR A 91 -3.19 10.56 3.31
CA THR A 91 -2.37 11.61 2.70
C THR A 91 -0.89 11.20 2.65
N GLU A 92 -0.10 11.92 1.86
CA GLU A 92 1.36 11.81 1.79
C GLU A 92 1.82 10.35 1.60
N LEU A 93 2.59 9.81 2.54
CA LEU A 93 3.11 8.43 2.49
C LEU A 93 1.99 7.38 2.50
N THR A 94 0.93 7.60 3.27
CA THR A 94 -0.21 6.67 3.32
C THR A 94 -0.93 6.62 1.98
N ALA A 95 -1.19 7.78 1.36
CA ALA A 95 -1.76 7.85 0.02
C ALA A 95 -0.87 7.14 -1.00
N ARG A 96 0.43 7.44 -1.01
CA ARG A 96 1.41 6.82 -1.92
C ARG A 96 1.44 5.32 -1.77
N CYS A 97 1.51 4.80 -0.54
CA CYS A 97 1.56 3.37 -0.27
C CYS A 97 0.27 2.68 -0.74
N MET A 98 -0.91 3.23 -0.41
CA MET A 98 -2.18 2.66 -0.88
C MET A 98 -2.28 2.61 -2.41
N LEU A 99 -1.86 3.67 -3.10
CA LEU A 99 -1.86 3.72 -4.56
C LEU A 99 -0.90 2.69 -5.16
N HIS A 100 0.34 2.64 -4.67
CA HIS A 100 1.36 1.69 -5.12
C HIS A 100 0.92 0.23 -4.96
N GLU A 101 0.42 -0.14 -3.79
CA GLU A 101 0.01 -1.52 -3.52
C GLU A 101 -1.31 -1.90 -4.23
N THR A 102 -2.15 -0.91 -4.53
CA THR A 102 -3.33 -1.12 -5.38
C THR A 102 -2.91 -1.37 -6.83
N ASP A 103 -1.93 -0.65 -7.37
CA ASP A 103 -1.39 -0.92 -8.72
C ASP A 103 -0.86 -2.36 -8.83
N HIS A 104 -0.17 -2.86 -7.81
CA HIS A 104 0.26 -4.26 -7.77
C HIS A 104 -0.91 -5.26 -7.89
N CYS A 105 -2.11 -4.89 -7.43
CA CYS A 105 -3.29 -5.74 -7.58
C CYS A 105 -3.85 -5.75 -9.02
N ASP A 106 -3.48 -4.78 -9.84
CA ASP A 106 -3.91 -4.60 -11.24
C ASP A 106 -2.89 -5.11 -12.28
N GLY A 107 -1.63 -5.30 -11.88
CA GLY A 107 -0.55 -5.82 -12.73
C GLY A 107 0.28 -4.73 -13.40
#